data_AF-A0A7X3QB26-F1
#
_entry.id   AF-A0A7X3QB26-F1
#
_cell.length_a   1.000
_cell.length_b   1.000
_cell.length_c   1.000
_cell.angle_alpha   90.00
_cell.angle_beta   90.00
_cell.angle_gamma   90.00
#
_symmetry.space_group_name_H-M   'P 1'
#
loop_
_entity.id
_entity.type
_entity.pdbx_description
1 polymer ?
#
loop_
_entity_poly.entity_id
_entity_poly.type
_entity_poly.pdbx_seq_one_letter_code
_entity_poly.pdbx_strand_id
1 'polypeptide(L)'
;MRPIAGDPALARRFLERVRPIVFGARPDPTALDARNVRTGPAGSREVELFTRRLRLLHGARHPDLQDANTLAALAQLAASGLVAATVAEPLAEAYSFLRRLEHRLQIGGDGQAAVLPEDPAEVEIAARRMGFATSADLESALASHRSVVKEHCAGG
;
A
#
# COMPACT_ATOMS: atom_id res chain seq x y z
N MET A 1 14.84 6.27 -15.23
CA MET A 1 15.52 7.46 -15.80
C MET A 1 15.27 8.64 -14.87
N ARG A 2 16.32 9.22 -14.26
CA ARG A 2 16.23 10.41 -13.40
C ARG A 2 16.50 11.67 -14.26
N PRO A 3 15.70 12.75 -14.17
CA PRO A 3 16.16 14.08 -14.56
C PRO A 3 17.12 14.58 -13.47
N ILE A 4 18.32 14.97 -13.87
CA ILE A 4 19.34 15.56 -13.00
C ILE A 4 19.27 17.08 -13.20
N ALA A 5 19.05 17.82 -12.11
CA ALA A 5 19.16 19.28 -11.92
C ALA A 5 18.09 20.22 -12.56
N GLY A 6 17.43 21.01 -11.69
CA GLY A 6 17.57 22.47 -11.74
C GLY A 6 16.47 23.34 -12.36
N ASP A 7 15.58 22.81 -13.21
CA ASP A 7 14.55 23.65 -13.88
C ASP A 7 13.13 23.45 -13.29
N PRO A 8 12.56 24.45 -12.59
CA PRO A 8 11.18 24.42 -12.09
C PRO A 8 10.14 24.24 -13.19
N ALA A 9 10.40 24.72 -14.41
CA ALA A 9 9.50 24.56 -15.54
C ALA A 9 9.49 23.12 -16.08
N LEU A 10 10.66 22.47 -16.13
CA LEU A 10 10.79 21.05 -16.45
C LEU A 10 10.10 20.16 -15.41
N ALA A 11 10.27 20.47 -14.12
CA ALA A 11 9.57 19.78 -13.03
C ALA A 11 8.05 19.92 -13.15
N ARG A 12 7.55 21.13 -13.45
CA ARG A 12 6.12 21.39 -13.62
C ARG A 12 5.54 20.67 -14.85
N ARG A 13 6.25 20.67 -15.98
CA ARG A 13 5.86 19.93 -17.20
C ARG A 13 5.90 18.41 -17.01
N PHE A 14 6.86 17.90 -16.24
CA PHE A 14 6.90 16.49 -15.86
C PHE A 14 5.70 16.13 -14.99
N LEU A 15 5.41 16.93 -13.95
CA LEU A 15 4.25 16.74 -13.07
C LEU A 15 2.94 16.79 -13.87
N GLU A 16 2.75 17.73 -14.80
CA GLU A 16 1.56 17.76 -15.66
C GLU A 16 1.42 16.52 -16.55
N ARG A 17 2.54 15.98 -17.03
CA ARG A 17 2.54 14.78 -17.89
C ARG A 17 2.27 13.50 -17.12
N VAL A 18 2.77 13.38 -15.89
CA VAL A 18 2.54 12.20 -15.06
C VAL A 18 1.27 12.32 -14.23
N ARG A 19 0.67 13.51 -14.09
CA ARG A 19 -0.57 13.72 -13.32
C ARG A 19 -1.69 12.76 -13.74
N PRO A 20 -2.01 12.57 -15.02
CA PRO A 20 -3.04 11.60 -15.44
C PRO A 20 -2.64 10.14 -15.22
N ILE A 21 -1.35 9.84 -15.05
CA ILE A 21 -0.84 8.47 -14.85
C ILE A 21 -0.79 8.14 -13.35
N VAL A 22 -0.50 9.14 -12.51
CA VAL A 22 -0.36 9.06 -11.05
C VAL A 22 -1.69 9.29 -10.33
N PHE A 23 -2.52 10.19 -10.88
CA PHE A 23 -3.85 10.56 -10.40
C PHE A 23 -4.94 10.25 -11.44
N GLY A 24 -4.64 9.39 -12.43
CA GLY A 24 -5.66 8.88 -13.34
C GLY A 24 -6.76 8.15 -12.58
N ALA A 25 -7.91 8.00 -13.23
CA ALA A 25 -9.04 7.26 -12.68
C ALA A 25 -8.56 5.90 -12.18
N ARG A 26 -8.65 5.70 -10.86
CA ARG A 26 -8.38 4.41 -10.25
C ARG A 26 -9.41 3.43 -10.83
N PRO A 27 -9.00 2.19 -11.19
CA PRO A 27 -9.97 1.16 -11.52
C PRO A 27 -10.98 1.04 -10.37
N ASP A 28 -12.25 0.87 -10.70
CA ASP A 28 -13.31 0.69 -9.71
C ASP A 28 -12.85 -0.40 -8.71
N PRO A 29 -12.66 -0.06 -7.42
CA PRO A 29 -12.20 -1.04 -6.44
C PRO A 29 -13.12 -2.26 -6.37
N THR A 30 -14.40 -2.11 -6.68
CA THR A 30 -15.38 -3.21 -6.68
C THR A 30 -15.22 -4.16 -7.85
N ALA A 31 -14.54 -3.75 -8.93
CA ALA A 31 -14.19 -4.59 -10.06
C ALA A 31 -12.90 -5.41 -9.82
N LEU A 32 -12.22 -5.21 -8.69
CA LEU A 32 -11.01 -5.91 -8.31
C LEU A 32 -11.35 -7.09 -7.39
N ASP A 33 -10.62 -8.20 -7.51
CA ASP A 33 -10.82 -9.36 -6.63
C ASP A 33 -10.60 -8.99 -5.16
N ALA A 34 -11.67 -9.04 -4.36
CA ALA A 34 -11.67 -8.71 -2.94
C ALA A 34 -10.75 -9.64 -2.11
N ARG A 35 -10.42 -10.82 -2.62
CA ARG A 35 -9.49 -11.76 -1.97
C ARG A 35 -8.03 -11.40 -2.22
N ASN A 36 -7.75 -10.54 -3.20
CA ASN A 36 -6.39 -10.11 -3.48
C ASN A 36 -5.90 -9.10 -2.44
N VAL A 37 -4.93 -9.49 -1.63
CA VAL A 37 -4.40 -8.66 -0.52
C VAL A 37 -3.47 -7.55 -1.00
N ARG A 38 -3.02 -7.61 -2.26
CA ARG A 38 -2.17 -6.60 -2.88
C ARG A 38 -2.96 -5.56 -3.67
N THR A 39 -3.77 -6.03 -4.61
CA THR A 39 -4.48 -5.19 -5.59
C THR A 39 -5.97 -5.08 -5.35
N GLY A 40 -6.56 -5.89 -4.46
CA GLY A 40 -7.97 -5.75 -4.09
C GLY A 40 -8.22 -4.45 -3.32
N PRO A 41 -9.49 -4.18 -2.97
CA PRO A 41 -9.87 -3.06 -2.11
C PRO A 41 -9.02 -3.02 -0.83
N ALA A 42 -8.48 -1.85 -0.49
CA ALA A 42 -7.67 -1.65 0.70
C ALA A 42 -6.46 -2.58 0.81
N GLY A 43 -5.88 -3.00 -0.33
CA GLY A 43 -4.69 -3.85 -0.39
C GLY A 43 -3.37 -3.09 -0.21
N SER A 44 -2.25 -3.81 -0.11
CA SER A 44 -0.93 -3.22 0.14
C SER A 44 -0.51 -2.17 -0.91
N ARG A 45 -0.92 -2.34 -2.17
CA ARG A 45 -0.63 -1.40 -3.26
C ARG A 45 -1.24 -0.03 -3.03
N GLU A 46 -2.34 0.05 -2.30
CA GLU A 46 -3.00 1.32 -2.00
C GLU A 46 -2.13 2.21 -1.10
N VAL A 47 -1.47 1.62 -0.10
CA VAL A 47 -0.49 2.33 0.76
C VAL A 47 0.74 2.78 -0.03
N GLU A 48 1.21 1.94 -0.97
CA GLU A 48 2.33 2.28 -1.86
C GLU A 48 2.00 3.48 -2.75
N LEU A 49 0.78 3.52 -3.29
CA LEU A 49 0.29 4.63 -4.10
C LEU A 49 0.12 5.90 -3.26
N PHE A 50 -0.43 5.78 -2.04
CA PHE A 50 -0.57 6.89 -1.10
C PHE A 50 0.78 7.56 -0.82
N THR A 51 1.77 6.80 -0.35
CA THR A 51 3.12 7.33 -0.07
C THR A 51 3.78 7.88 -1.34
N ARG A 52 3.60 7.24 -2.50
CA ARG A 52 4.17 7.72 -3.77
C ARG A 52 3.57 9.05 -4.20
N ARG A 53 2.25 9.24 -4.05
CA ARG A 53 1.57 10.50 -4.37
C ARG A 53 2.10 11.64 -3.51
N LEU A 54 2.22 11.42 -2.20
CA LEU A 54 2.75 12.44 -1.28
C LEU A 54 4.23 12.77 -1.57
N ARG A 55 5.06 11.77 -1.86
CA ARG A 55 6.45 12.00 -2.30
C ARG A 55 6.53 12.80 -3.61
N LEU A 56 5.61 12.59 -4.56
CA LEU A 56 5.58 13.37 -5.79
C LEU A 56 5.14 14.82 -5.56
N LEU A 57 4.21 15.06 -4.62
CA LEU A 57 3.72 16.39 -4.28
C LEU A 57 4.74 17.19 -3.44
N HIS A 58 5.50 16.51 -2.58
CA HIS A 58 6.34 17.16 -1.56
C HIS A 58 7.84 16.89 -1.71
N GLY A 59 8.27 15.91 -2.50
CA GLY A 59 9.65 15.44 -2.57
C GLY A 59 10.67 16.46 -3.09
N ALA A 60 10.24 17.50 -3.81
CA ALA A 60 11.11 18.61 -4.18
C ALA A 60 11.57 19.45 -2.97
N ARG A 61 10.77 19.49 -1.89
CA ARG A 61 11.04 20.25 -0.66
C ARG A 61 11.58 19.38 0.47
N HIS A 62 11.56 18.05 0.31
CA HIS A 62 12.04 17.09 1.30
C HIS A 62 12.89 16.04 0.60
N PRO A 63 14.22 16.27 0.46
CA PRO A 63 15.13 15.35 -0.21
C PRO A 63 15.11 13.94 0.40
N ASP A 64 14.86 13.85 1.71
CA ASP A 64 14.77 12.59 2.44
C ASP A 64 13.61 11.71 1.95
N LEU A 65 12.53 12.31 1.41
CA LEU A 65 11.37 11.60 0.83
C LEU A 65 11.66 10.87 -0.50
N GLN A 66 12.91 10.76 -0.93
CA GLN A 66 13.27 10.05 -2.17
C GLN A 66 13.43 8.54 -2.00
N ASP A 67 13.44 8.03 -0.76
CA ASP A 67 13.57 6.59 -0.51
C ASP A 67 12.41 5.82 -1.12
N ALA A 68 12.72 4.72 -1.81
CA ALA A 68 11.73 3.90 -2.53
C ALA A 68 10.85 3.06 -1.58
N ASN A 69 11.32 2.79 -0.35
CA ASN A 69 10.66 1.93 0.62
C ASN A 69 9.42 2.60 1.23
N THR A 70 8.26 1.93 1.18
CA THR A 70 6.97 2.43 1.69
C THR A 70 6.98 2.71 3.19
N LEU A 71 7.60 1.86 4.01
CA LEU A 71 7.68 2.05 5.46
C LEU A 71 8.57 3.25 5.81
N ALA A 72 9.71 3.37 5.14
CA ALA A 72 10.60 4.54 5.29
C ALA A 72 9.88 5.83 4.87
N ALA A 73 9.14 5.78 3.76
CA ALA A 73 8.35 6.92 3.31
C ALA A 73 7.27 7.33 4.33
N LEU A 74 6.55 6.38 4.95
CA LEU A 74 5.58 6.68 6.01
C LEU A 74 6.26 7.35 7.21
N ALA A 75 7.40 6.84 7.65
CA ALA A 75 8.15 7.41 8.77
C ALA A 75 8.64 8.84 8.46
N GLN A 76 9.15 9.08 7.25
CA GLN A 76 9.61 10.40 6.82
C GLN A 76 8.45 11.39 6.65
N LEU A 77 7.31 10.95 6.10
CA LEU A 77 6.10 11.77 5.99
C LEU A 77 5.57 12.20 7.36
N ALA A 78 5.67 11.32 8.36
CA ALA A 78 5.34 11.65 9.75
C ALA A 78 6.34 12.64 10.35
N ALA A 79 7.65 12.38 10.20
CA ALA A 79 8.70 13.25 10.70
C ALA A 79 8.66 14.66 10.09
N SER A 80 8.23 14.80 8.84
CA SER A 80 8.04 16.10 8.18
C SER A 80 6.71 16.78 8.49
N GLY A 81 5.83 16.17 9.31
CA GLY A 81 4.51 16.69 9.63
C GLY A 81 3.52 16.69 8.46
N LEU A 82 3.80 15.96 7.38
CA LEU A 82 2.91 15.87 6.20
C LEU A 82 1.79 14.86 6.42
N VAL A 83 2.02 13.88 7.30
CA VAL A 83 1.03 12.90 7.76
C VAL A 83 1.12 12.86 9.29
N ALA A 84 -0.01 12.82 9.99
CA ALA A 84 0.01 12.68 11.44
C ALA A 84 0.59 11.31 11.85
N ALA A 85 1.33 11.24 12.96
CA ALA A 85 1.82 9.96 13.49
C ALA A 85 0.68 8.96 13.75
N THR A 86 -0.47 9.46 14.23
CA THR A 86 -1.71 8.71 14.43
C THR A 86 -2.31 8.11 13.15
N VAL A 87 -1.83 8.52 11.98
CA VAL A 87 -2.20 7.97 10.66
C VAL A 87 -1.07 7.11 10.10
N ALA A 88 0.18 7.56 10.22
CA ALA A 88 1.34 6.88 9.66
C ALA A 88 1.64 5.55 10.35
N GLU A 89 1.53 5.47 11.68
CA GLU A 89 1.79 4.26 12.46
C GLU A 89 0.77 3.14 12.12
N PRO A 90 -0.56 3.36 12.18
CA PRO A 90 -1.51 2.33 11.77
C PRO A 90 -1.36 1.89 10.32
N LEU A 91 -1.03 2.81 9.40
CA LEU A 91 -0.76 2.47 8.00
C LEU A 91 0.50 1.60 7.84
N ALA A 92 1.54 1.86 8.63
CA ALA A 92 2.76 1.05 8.62
C ALA A 92 2.50 -0.37 9.13
N GLU A 93 1.69 -0.51 10.19
CA GLU A 93 1.24 -1.81 10.69
C GLU A 93 0.39 -2.57 9.68
N ALA A 94 -0.59 -1.89 9.07
CA ALA A 94 -1.44 -2.47 8.04
C ALA A 94 -0.65 -2.90 6.81
N TYR A 95 0.27 -2.07 6.32
CA TYR A 95 1.15 -2.43 5.21
C TYR A 95 2.02 -3.63 5.55
N SER A 96 2.64 -3.64 6.74
CA SER A 96 3.47 -4.75 7.20
C SER A 96 2.69 -6.06 7.30
N PHE A 97 1.46 -6.00 7.80
CA PHE A 97 0.56 -7.15 7.85
C PHE A 97 0.22 -7.67 6.45
N LEU A 98 -0.24 -6.79 5.55
CA LEU A 98 -0.65 -7.16 4.19
C LEU A 98 0.51 -7.73 3.38
N ARG A 99 1.72 -7.18 3.53
CA ARG A 99 2.94 -7.70 2.88
C ARG A 99 3.34 -9.08 3.41
N ARG A 100 3.24 -9.30 4.72
CA ARG A 100 3.48 -10.65 5.30
C ARG A 100 2.48 -11.66 4.75
N LEU A 101 1.19 -11.32 4.74
CA LEU A 101 0.15 -12.20 4.20
C LEU A 101 0.37 -12.49 2.71
N GLU A 102 0.67 -11.46 1.91
CA GLU A 102 1.04 -11.62 0.50
C GLU A 102 2.18 -12.61 0.31
N HIS A 103 3.27 -12.47 1.08
CA HIS A 103 4.41 -13.39 1.01
C HIS A 103 4.03 -14.82 1.43
N ARG A 104 3.18 -14.99 2.45
CA ARG A 104 2.72 -16.32 2.89
C ARG A 104 1.83 -17.01 1.85
N LEU A 105 1.00 -16.25 1.14
CA LEU A 105 0.15 -16.75 0.06
C LEU A 105 1.02 -17.16 -1.15
N GLN A 106 2.05 -16.39 -1.48
CA GLN A 106 2.99 -16.71 -2.56
C GLN A 106 3.79 -18.00 -2.33
N ILE A 107 4.07 -18.36 -1.08
CA ILE A 107 4.76 -19.61 -0.72
C ILE A 107 3.82 -20.83 -0.88
N GLY A 108 2.50 -20.65 -0.83
CA GLY A 108 1.51 -21.74 -0.83
C GLY A 108 1.04 -22.22 -2.20
N GLY A 109 1.30 -21.48 -3.29
CA GLY A 109 0.86 -21.82 -4.65
C GLY A 109 1.94 -21.55 -5.71
N ASP A 110 1.56 -21.53 -7.00
CA ASP A 110 2.46 -21.33 -8.16
C ASP A 110 3.03 -19.90 -8.30
N GLY A 111 3.33 -19.22 -7.17
CA GLY A 111 4.09 -17.97 -7.12
C GLY A 111 3.36 -16.70 -7.58
N GLN A 112 2.14 -16.79 -8.09
CA GLN A 112 1.42 -15.64 -8.69
C GLN A 112 0.27 -15.07 -7.84
N ALA A 113 -0.38 -15.88 -7.00
CA ALA A 113 -1.63 -15.46 -6.37
C ALA A 113 -1.40 -14.81 -4.99
N ALA A 114 -1.35 -13.48 -4.94
CA ALA A 114 -1.56 -12.70 -3.72
C ALA A 114 -3.05 -12.72 -3.28
N VAL A 115 -3.72 -13.85 -3.48
CA VAL A 115 -5.18 -14.02 -3.40
C VAL A 115 -5.46 -15.05 -2.32
N LEU A 116 -6.39 -14.75 -1.41
CA LEU A 116 -6.88 -15.75 -0.46
C LEU A 116 -7.54 -16.91 -1.22
N PRO A 117 -7.21 -18.17 -0.89
CA PRO A 117 -7.85 -19.35 -1.46
C PRO A 117 -9.37 -19.37 -1.29
N GLU A 118 -10.06 -20.13 -2.15
CA GLU A 118 -11.50 -20.44 -1.96
C GLU A 118 -11.70 -21.57 -0.96
N ASP A 119 -10.75 -22.50 -0.88
CA ASP A 119 -10.82 -23.63 0.02
C ASP A 119 -10.58 -23.16 1.47
N PRO A 120 -11.57 -23.32 2.38
CA PRO A 120 -11.42 -22.99 3.79
C PRO A 120 -10.23 -23.67 4.46
N ALA A 121 -9.85 -24.89 4.02
CA ALA A 121 -8.69 -25.60 4.55
C ALA A 121 -7.38 -24.90 4.21
N GLU A 122 -7.27 -24.32 3.01
CA GLU A 122 -6.09 -23.55 2.61
C GLU A 122 -6.02 -22.19 3.33
N VAL A 123 -7.17 -21.57 3.60
CA VAL A 123 -7.25 -20.35 4.42
C VAL A 123 -6.80 -20.63 5.86
N GLU A 124 -7.20 -21.76 6.43
CA GLU A 124 -6.75 -22.21 7.76
C GLU A 124 -5.23 -22.42 7.80
N ILE A 125 -4.63 -22.98 6.75
CA ILE A 125 -3.17 -23.08 6.62
C ILE A 125 -2.51 -21.70 6.57
N ALA A 126 -3.09 -20.76 5.80
CA ALA A 126 -2.58 -19.39 5.73
C ALA A 126 -2.66 -18.68 7.09
N ALA A 127 -3.74 -18.88 7.86
CA ALA A 127 -3.90 -18.36 9.20
C ALA A 127 -2.80 -18.84 10.15
N ARG A 128 -2.53 -20.15 10.17
CA ARG A 128 -1.45 -20.74 10.97
C ARG A 128 -0.08 -20.20 10.57
N ARG A 129 0.20 -20.03 9.26
CA ARG A 129 1.44 -19.41 8.75
C ARG A 129 1.60 -17.94 9.14
N MET A 130 0.49 -17.27 9.43
CA MET A 130 0.45 -15.89 9.94
C MET A 130 0.51 -15.82 11.48
N GLY A 131 0.44 -16.97 12.17
CA GLY A 131 0.47 -17.05 13.64
C GLY A 131 -0.91 -16.96 14.30
N PHE A 132 -2.00 -17.09 13.53
CA PHE A 132 -3.37 -17.11 14.06
C PHE A 132 -3.81 -18.54 14.40
N ALA A 133 -4.72 -18.65 15.37
CA ALA A 133 -5.27 -19.94 15.79
C ALA A 133 -6.31 -20.46 14.80
N THR A 134 -7.09 -19.56 14.18
CA THR A 134 -8.16 -19.91 13.24
C THR A 134 -8.16 -18.99 12.01
N SER A 135 -8.77 -19.46 10.91
CA SER A 135 -9.09 -18.61 9.75
C SER A 135 -9.92 -17.38 10.10
N ALA A 136 -10.86 -17.50 11.04
CA ALA A 136 -11.68 -16.38 11.50
C ALA A 136 -10.85 -15.26 12.16
N ASP A 137 -9.82 -15.61 12.94
CA ASP A 137 -8.91 -14.61 13.53
C ASP A 137 -8.11 -13.87 12.45
N LEU A 138 -7.66 -14.59 11.42
CA LEU A 138 -6.98 -14.00 10.27
C LEU A 138 -7.90 -13.05 9.51
N GLU A 139 -9.14 -13.46 9.25
CA GLU A 139 -10.14 -12.66 8.55
C GLU A 139 -10.48 -11.38 9.31
N SER A 140 -10.64 -11.46 10.64
CA SER A 140 -10.88 -10.31 11.51
C SER A 140 -9.70 -9.33 11.50
N ALA A 141 -8.46 -9.83 11.60
CA ALA A 141 -7.26 -9.03 11.52
C ALA A 141 -7.10 -8.36 10.13
N LEU A 142 -7.37 -9.11 9.06
CA LEU A 142 -7.35 -8.58 7.70
C LEU A 142 -8.40 -7.48 7.50
N ALA A 143 -9.62 -7.68 7.99
CA ALA A 143 -10.67 -6.67 7.92
C ALA A 143 -10.29 -5.39 8.67
N SER A 144 -9.69 -5.52 9.86
CA SER A 144 -9.23 -4.39 10.66
C SER A 144 -8.16 -3.58 9.93
N HIS A 145 -7.12 -4.23 9.40
CA HIS A 145 -6.07 -3.54 8.63
C HIS A 145 -6.59 -2.94 7.33
N ARG A 146 -7.53 -3.60 6.64
CA ARG A 146 -8.19 -3.04 5.45
C ARG A 146 -9.03 -1.81 5.79
N SER A 147 -9.66 -1.77 6.96
CA SER A 147 -10.38 -0.58 7.41
C SER A 147 -9.44 0.62 7.55
N VAL A 148 -8.27 0.43 8.17
CA VAL A 148 -7.24 1.47 8.30
C VAL A 148 -6.77 1.99 6.94
N VAL A 149 -6.47 1.08 5.99
CA VAL A 149 -6.06 1.48 4.64
C VAL A 149 -7.19 2.24 3.93
N LYS A 150 -8.43 1.76 4.04
CA LYS A 150 -9.59 2.44 3.45
C LYS A 150 -9.76 3.84 4.04
N GLU A 151 -9.67 4.00 5.35
CA GLU A 151 -9.87 5.28 6.03
C GLU A 151 -8.84 6.33 5.61
N HIS A 152 -7.56 5.94 5.52
CA HIS A 152 -6.47 6.90 5.32
C HIS A 152 -5.97 7.04 3.88
N CYS A 153 -6.27 6.05 3.02
CA CYS A 153 -5.87 6.10 1.61
C CYS A 153 -7.04 6.36 0.65
N ALA A 154 -8.30 6.26 1.09
CA ALA A 154 -9.45 6.66 0.29
C ALA A 154 -9.63 8.19 0.33
N GLY A 155 -8.86 8.87 -0.51
CA GLY A 155 -8.94 10.32 -0.71
C GLY A 155 -8.04 10.74 -1.85
N GLY A 156 -8.63 10.94 -3.03
CA GLY A 156 -7.96 11.39 -4.24
C GLY A 156 -8.87 11.27 -5.45
#